data_AF-A0A7Z9VJV6-F1
#
_entry.id   AF-A0A7Z9VJV6-F1
#
_cell.length_a   1.000
_cell.length_b   1.000
_cell.length_c   1.000
_cell.angle_alpha   90.00
_cell.angle_beta   90.00
_cell.angle_gamma   90.00
#
_symmetry.space_group_name_H-M   'P 1'
#
loop_
_entity.id
_entity.type
_entity.pdbx_description
1 polymer ?
#
loop_
_entity_poly.entity_id
_entity_poly.type
_entity_poly.pdbx_seq_one_letter_code
_entity_poly.pdbx_strand_id
1 'polypeptide(L)'
;ADEGEYIRFGEINGYFKSNKKWRRSTVQHNFYESMDVFDGHIYAKGSLILNMLQDYLGDDAFWRFIQHYTKENQYKNVETPDLKKAIEESTGQNMDWFFKQWVYESGFPEYDVIWRYNQRNKSVKLTVKQKQNLEQTNIFKMPIQIQIDEKLHTVWIEDEELVYEVPAEKRPKMVIFNAGMRIPCKLTFTKSISEWILQLENGPHILDRIAAVQELSTKKGRRKVEIALLNAAKSDLFWGVRKEAVNAFAKLKSKQYAKDLMALAEGQDNRVRRVIWNALKNYKNDETVSAFLQDVISTDEKYYSVADAFKALVVVDTAAARQKVDALLDTDSHTDVIRKSAITYFGSVVTDKNYDRLKELVAYGGTTWDARPEAVKQLEKYVKTKPKTVDLFVDMLQDNSRDIRRNAVR
;
A
#
# COMPACT_ATOMS: atom_id res chain seq x y z
N ALA A 1 -0.74 -10.71 -15.63
CA ALA A 1 -1.09 -9.28 -15.74
C ALA A 1 -1.41 -8.69 -14.36
N ASP A 2 -2.48 -9.13 -13.70
CA ASP A 2 -2.96 -8.55 -12.43
C ASP A 2 -1.93 -8.49 -11.29
N GLU A 3 -1.10 -9.51 -11.09
CA GLU A 3 -0.01 -9.46 -10.09
C GLU A 3 0.96 -8.30 -10.33
N GLY A 4 1.31 -8.03 -11.59
CA GLY A 4 2.18 -6.91 -11.97
C GLY A 4 1.54 -5.56 -11.67
N GLU A 5 0.24 -5.43 -11.94
CA GLU A 5 -0.52 -4.22 -11.61
C GLU A 5 -0.63 -4.01 -10.08
N TYR A 6 -0.76 -5.09 -9.30
CA TYR A 6 -0.77 -4.99 -7.85
C TYR A 6 0.61 -4.63 -7.27
N ILE A 7 1.71 -5.11 -7.88
CA ILE A 7 3.07 -4.65 -7.56
C ILE A 7 3.19 -3.15 -7.87
N ARG A 8 2.73 -2.71 -9.05
CA ARG A 8 2.76 -1.30 -9.44
C ARG A 8 1.98 -0.42 -8.46
N PHE A 9 0.84 -0.88 -7.97
CA PHE A 9 0.12 -0.23 -6.87
C PHE A 9 0.94 -0.15 -5.58
N GLY A 10 1.72 -1.18 -5.26
CA GLY A 10 2.72 -1.16 -4.20
C GLY A 10 3.77 -0.06 -4.40
N GLU A 11 4.30 0.09 -5.62
CA GLU A 11 5.27 1.14 -5.97
C GLU A 11 4.67 2.55 -5.87
N ILE A 12 3.42 2.76 -6.29
CA ILE A 12 2.70 4.04 -6.09
C ILE A 12 2.68 4.40 -4.61
N ASN A 13 2.29 3.46 -3.76
CA ASN A 13 2.23 3.67 -2.31
C ASN A 13 3.62 3.87 -1.69
N GLY A 14 4.64 3.13 -2.16
CA GLY A 14 6.03 3.26 -1.74
C GLY A 14 6.60 4.64 -2.04
N TYR A 15 6.30 5.17 -3.24
CA TYR A 15 6.64 6.53 -3.62
C TYR A 15 5.94 7.55 -2.72
N PHE A 16 4.62 7.48 -2.57
CA PHE A 16 3.86 8.42 -1.73
C PHE A 16 4.34 8.43 -0.28
N LYS A 17 4.69 7.28 0.27
CA LYS A 17 5.26 7.17 1.62
C LYS A 17 6.62 7.87 1.73
N SER A 18 7.48 7.70 0.74
CA SER A 18 8.80 8.33 0.70
C SER A 18 8.68 9.84 0.56
N ASN A 19 7.85 10.32 -0.37
CA ASN A 19 7.59 11.74 -0.59
C ASN A 19 6.94 12.42 0.62
N LYS A 20 6.13 11.69 1.41
CA LYS A 20 5.60 12.20 2.69
C LYS A 20 6.70 12.39 3.74
N LYS A 21 7.73 11.53 3.72
CA LYS A 21 8.84 11.59 4.69
C LYS A 21 9.78 12.74 4.36
N TRP A 22 10.19 12.84 3.11
CA TRP A 22 11.04 13.92 2.61
C TRP A 22 10.68 14.21 1.15
N ARG A 23 10.39 15.47 0.82
CA ARG A 23 10.06 15.87 -0.54
C ARG A 23 11.34 16.11 -1.34
N ARG A 24 11.54 15.36 -2.42
CA ARG A 24 12.67 15.55 -3.35
C ARG A 24 12.36 15.04 -4.76
N SER A 25 13.20 15.42 -5.72
CA SER A 25 13.19 14.90 -7.08
C SER A 25 13.73 13.46 -7.13
N THR A 26 13.48 12.79 -8.25
CA THR A 26 14.01 11.43 -8.52
C THR A 26 15.52 11.49 -8.65
N VAL A 27 16.01 12.39 -9.50
CA VAL A 27 17.43 12.70 -9.63
C VAL A 27 17.80 13.73 -8.56
N GLN A 28 18.69 13.34 -7.66
CA GLN A 28 19.12 14.14 -6.52
C GLN A 28 20.65 14.24 -6.51
N HIS A 29 21.18 15.46 -6.60
CA HIS A 29 22.63 15.71 -6.56
C HIS A 29 23.16 15.98 -5.15
N ASN A 30 22.27 16.29 -4.20
CA ASN A 30 22.64 16.65 -2.84
C ASN A 30 22.27 15.53 -1.86
N PHE A 31 23.28 14.82 -1.34
CA PHE A 31 23.15 13.79 -0.32
C PHE A 31 24.40 13.81 0.59
N TYR A 32 24.26 13.31 1.83
CA TYR A 32 25.40 13.20 2.74
C TYR A 32 26.08 11.84 2.58
N GLU A 33 25.28 10.77 2.59
CA GLU A 33 25.72 9.41 2.33
C GLU A 33 25.03 8.88 1.07
N SER A 34 25.74 8.08 0.28
CA SER A 34 25.18 7.53 -0.97
C SER A 34 23.89 6.74 -0.72
N MET A 35 23.77 6.08 0.43
CA MET A 35 22.58 5.32 0.83
C MET A 35 21.34 6.19 1.10
N ASP A 36 21.48 7.51 1.28
CA ASP A 36 20.35 8.41 1.56
C ASP A 36 19.37 8.51 0.38
N VAL A 37 19.87 8.28 -0.84
CA VAL A 37 19.04 8.39 -2.05
C VAL A 37 18.32 7.08 -2.41
N PHE A 38 18.66 5.96 -1.78
CA PHE A 38 18.07 4.63 -2.05
C PHE A 38 16.71 4.47 -1.34
N ASP A 39 15.70 5.16 -1.83
CA ASP A 39 14.31 5.10 -1.33
C ASP A 39 13.27 5.03 -2.47
N GLY A 40 11.99 5.22 -2.14
CA GLY A 40 10.89 5.15 -3.10
C GLY A 40 10.86 6.27 -4.15
N HIS A 41 11.69 7.32 -4.05
CA HIS A 41 11.85 8.28 -5.14
C HIS A 41 12.67 7.71 -6.29
N ILE A 42 13.69 6.88 -6.01
CA ILE A 42 14.51 6.27 -7.06
C ILE A 42 13.88 4.98 -7.56
N TYR A 43 13.58 4.04 -6.66
CA TYR A 43 13.11 2.72 -7.09
C TYR A 43 11.64 2.74 -7.47
N ALA A 44 10.79 3.15 -6.53
CA ALA A 44 9.35 3.06 -6.74
C ALA A 44 8.90 4.03 -7.84
N LYS A 45 9.17 5.33 -7.70
CA LYS A 45 8.87 6.31 -8.74
C LYS A 45 9.64 6.05 -10.04
N GLY A 46 10.89 5.60 -9.99
CA GLY A 46 11.65 5.23 -11.21
C GLY A 46 10.97 4.12 -12.01
N SER A 47 10.48 3.07 -11.35
CA SER A 47 9.70 2.02 -12.04
C SER A 47 8.40 2.57 -12.64
N LEU A 48 7.71 3.47 -11.95
CA LEU A 48 6.48 4.12 -12.43
C LEU A 48 6.75 5.03 -13.63
N ILE A 49 7.89 5.73 -13.64
CA ILE A 49 8.32 6.57 -14.77
C ILE A 49 8.49 5.71 -16.03
N LEU A 50 9.13 4.54 -15.93
CA LEU A 50 9.27 3.62 -17.06
C LEU A 50 7.92 3.09 -17.55
N ASN A 51 6.99 2.77 -16.63
CA ASN A 51 5.63 2.37 -17.00
C ASN A 51 4.87 3.50 -17.72
N MET A 52 4.96 4.74 -17.23
CA MET A 52 4.34 5.90 -17.89
C MET A 52 4.94 6.17 -19.27
N LEU A 53 6.25 5.98 -19.43
CA LEU A 53 6.91 6.09 -20.73
C LEU A 53 6.40 5.01 -21.70
N GLN A 54 6.23 3.77 -21.23
CA GLN A 54 5.65 2.70 -22.06
C GLN A 54 4.23 3.03 -22.49
N ASP A 55 3.39 3.51 -21.58
CA ASP A 55 2.02 3.93 -21.89
C ASP A 55 1.97 5.09 -22.90
N TYR A 56 2.87 6.04 -22.74
CA TYR A 56 2.92 7.24 -23.56
C TYR A 56 3.47 6.98 -24.97
N LEU A 57 4.57 6.25 -25.06
CA LEU A 57 5.24 5.95 -26.32
C LEU A 57 4.56 4.81 -27.09
N GLY A 58 3.89 3.90 -26.38
CA GLY A 58 3.41 2.62 -26.90
C GLY A 58 4.52 1.57 -26.93
N ASP A 59 4.13 0.29 -26.91
CA ASP A 59 5.04 -0.85 -26.76
C ASP A 59 6.17 -0.88 -27.79
N ASP A 60 5.84 -0.67 -29.08
CA ASP A 60 6.83 -0.76 -30.14
C ASP A 60 7.92 0.32 -29.99
N ALA A 61 7.51 1.56 -29.68
CA ALA A 61 8.45 2.66 -29.49
C ALA A 61 9.25 2.51 -28.20
N PHE A 62 8.61 2.01 -27.14
CA PHE A 62 9.26 1.70 -25.87
C PHE A 62 10.41 0.70 -26.06
N TRP A 63 10.14 -0.44 -26.69
CA TRP A 63 11.17 -1.47 -26.88
C TRP A 63 12.26 -1.06 -27.86
N ARG A 64 11.92 -0.27 -28.90
CA ARG A 64 12.93 0.31 -29.80
C ARG A 64 13.90 1.23 -29.05
N PHE A 65 13.42 2.12 -28.17
CA PHE A 65 14.34 3.00 -27.45
C PHE A 65 15.20 2.23 -26.45
N ILE A 66 14.66 1.21 -25.78
CA ILE A 66 15.44 0.38 -24.84
C ILE A 66 16.59 -0.32 -25.56
N GLN A 67 16.32 -0.88 -26.74
CA GLN A 67 17.35 -1.51 -27.57
C GLN A 67 18.39 -0.48 -28.05
N HIS A 68 17.95 0.70 -28.51
CA HIS A 68 18.83 1.80 -28.90
C HIS A 68 19.72 2.25 -27.74
N TYR A 69 19.13 2.55 -26.59
CA TYR A 69 19.84 2.99 -25.38
C TYR A 69 20.91 1.98 -24.93
N THR A 70 20.56 0.70 -24.87
CA THR A 70 21.48 -0.34 -24.40
C THR A 70 22.62 -0.61 -25.38
N LYS A 71 22.36 -0.53 -26.68
CA LYS A 71 23.38 -0.70 -27.73
C LYS A 71 24.35 0.47 -27.78
N GLU A 72 23.83 1.70 -27.83
CA GLU A 72 24.66 2.91 -27.96
C GLU A 72 25.50 3.18 -26.71
N ASN A 73 25.02 2.78 -25.54
CA ASN A 73 25.69 3.03 -24.27
C ASN A 73 26.38 1.80 -23.66
N GLN A 74 26.51 0.72 -24.43
CA GLN A 74 27.17 -0.49 -23.96
C GLN A 74 28.61 -0.17 -23.52
N TYR A 75 28.98 -0.64 -22.32
CA TYR A 75 30.30 -0.44 -21.70
C TYR A 75 30.68 1.01 -21.39
N LYS A 76 29.72 1.95 -21.36
CA LYS A 76 29.94 3.36 -20.99
C LYS A 76 29.34 3.67 -19.62
N ASN A 77 29.85 4.72 -19.00
CA ASN A 77 29.14 5.40 -17.92
C ASN A 77 28.05 6.28 -18.54
N VAL A 78 26.86 6.26 -17.94
CA VAL A 78 25.68 6.98 -18.41
C VAL A 78 25.07 7.81 -17.30
N GLU A 79 24.41 8.87 -17.70
CA GLU A 79 23.61 9.72 -16.84
C GLU A 79 22.15 9.77 -17.32
N THR A 80 21.26 10.34 -16.51
CA THR A 80 19.83 10.47 -16.86
C THR A 80 19.58 11.16 -18.22
N PRO A 81 20.35 12.19 -18.64
CA PRO A 81 20.20 12.77 -19.97
C PRO A 81 20.45 11.79 -21.12
N ASP A 82 21.30 10.76 -20.97
CA ASP A 82 21.54 9.77 -22.02
C ASP A 82 20.30 8.90 -22.28
N LEU A 83 19.54 8.59 -21.21
CA LEU A 83 18.27 7.88 -21.34
C LEU A 83 17.24 8.73 -22.10
N LYS A 84 17.13 10.02 -21.74
CA LYS A 84 16.26 10.97 -22.45
C LYS A 84 16.65 11.03 -23.93
N LYS A 85 17.93 11.25 -24.22
CA LYS A 85 18.46 11.35 -25.58
C LYS A 85 18.12 10.11 -26.41
N ALA A 86 18.26 8.91 -25.85
CA ALA A 86 17.91 7.68 -26.56
C ALA A 86 16.42 7.59 -26.93
N ILE A 87 15.52 8.10 -26.08
CA ILE A 87 14.08 8.18 -26.39
C ILE A 87 13.88 9.17 -27.56
N GLU A 88 14.48 10.35 -27.48
CA GLU A 88 14.31 11.40 -28.50
C GLU A 88 14.86 10.95 -29.86
N GLU A 89 16.03 10.30 -29.90
CA GLU A 89 16.65 9.78 -31.14
C GLU A 89 15.84 8.65 -31.79
N SER A 90 15.25 7.76 -30.98
CA SER A 90 14.54 6.59 -31.49
C SER A 90 13.06 6.85 -31.84
N THR A 91 12.48 7.92 -31.30
CA THR A 91 11.04 8.23 -31.47
C THR A 91 10.78 9.56 -32.16
N GLY A 92 11.77 10.47 -32.21
CA GLY A 92 11.61 11.83 -32.73
C GLY A 92 10.75 12.75 -31.84
N GLN A 93 10.32 12.29 -30.66
CA GLN A 93 9.48 13.07 -29.75
C GLN A 93 10.33 13.93 -28.81
N ASN A 94 9.91 15.16 -28.54
CA ASN A 94 10.53 15.98 -27.49
C ASN A 94 10.09 15.49 -26.09
N MET A 95 11.07 15.19 -25.24
CA MET A 95 10.85 14.65 -23.90
C MET A 95 11.26 15.62 -22.77
N ASP A 96 11.54 16.88 -23.10
CA ASP A 96 11.93 17.91 -22.12
C ASP A 96 10.89 18.05 -21.02
N TRP A 97 9.63 18.21 -21.41
CA TRP A 97 8.52 18.41 -20.46
C TRP A 97 8.40 17.22 -19.50
N PHE A 98 8.52 16.00 -20.01
CA PHE A 98 8.33 14.79 -19.21
C PHE A 98 9.46 14.62 -18.20
N PHE A 99 10.72 14.73 -18.64
CA PHE A 99 11.86 14.60 -17.73
C PHE A 99 11.90 15.74 -16.71
N LYS A 100 11.60 16.97 -17.13
CA LYS A 100 11.47 18.10 -16.20
C LYS A 100 10.49 17.78 -15.08
N GLN A 101 9.25 17.43 -15.41
CA GLN A 101 8.19 17.25 -14.41
C GLN A 101 8.35 15.96 -13.58
N TRP A 102 8.68 14.84 -14.23
CA TRP A 102 8.63 13.53 -13.58
C TRP A 102 9.97 13.08 -13.01
N VAL A 103 11.09 13.57 -13.52
CA VAL A 103 12.43 13.12 -13.12
C VAL A 103 13.16 14.18 -12.28
N TYR A 104 13.21 15.42 -12.78
CA TYR A 104 14.00 16.49 -12.18
C TYR A 104 13.23 17.33 -11.16
N GLU A 105 11.89 17.36 -11.25
CA GLU A 105 11.04 18.04 -10.28
C GLU A 105 10.48 17.08 -9.22
N SER A 106 10.11 17.66 -8.07
CA SER A 106 9.52 16.93 -6.95
C SER A 106 7.99 16.95 -6.99
N GLY A 107 7.36 16.00 -6.29
CA GLY A 107 5.91 15.89 -6.21
C GLY A 107 5.26 15.11 -7.35
N PHE A 108 3.93 15.16 -7.34
CA PHE A 108 3.01 14.43 -8.22
C PHE A 108 1.71 15.24 -8.34
N PRO A 109 0.89 15.01 -9.38
CA PRO A 109 -0.36 15.73 -9.55
C PRO A 109 -1.40 15.35 -8.49
N GLU A 110 -2.18 16.35 -8.05
CA GLU A 110 -3.35 16.16 -7.21
C GLU A 110 -4.59 16.61 -7.99
N TYR A 111 -5.43 15.66 -8.40
CA TYR A 111 -6.63 15.93 -9.19
C TYR A 111 -7.88 16.01 -8.32
N ASP A 112 -8.72 17.02 -8.57
CA ASP A 112 -10.11 17.08 -8.14
C ASP A 112 -11.02 16.97 -9.35
N VAL A 113 -11.86 15.93 -9.39
CA VAL A 113 -12.65 15.56 -10.56
C VAL A 113 -14.12 15.53 -10.20
N ILE A 114 -14.93 16.18 -11.03
CA ILE A 114 -16.39 16.16 -10.97
C ILE A 114 -16.91 15.79 -12.35
N TRP A 115 -17.88 14.88 -12.40
CA TRP A 115 -18.53 14.52 -13.64
C TRP A 115 -20.05 14.78 -13.56
N ARG A 116 -20.65 15.19 -14.68
CA ARG A 116 -22.09 15.39 -14.82
C ARG A 116 -22.55 14.86 -16.16
N TYR A 117 -23.78 14.37 -16.21
CA TYR A 117 -24.43 13.99 -17.46
C TYR A 117 -25.56 14.98 -17.75
N ASN A 118 -25.56 15.52 -18.96
CA ASN A 118 -26.57 16.44 -19.46
C ASN A 118 -27.52 15.69 -20.40
N GLN A 119 -28.74 15.43 -19.95
CA GLN A 119 -29.76 14.72 -20.74
C GLN A 119 -30.21 15.50 -21.98
N ARG A 120 -30.22 16.85 -21.93
CA ARG A 120 -30.65 17.68 -23.06
C ARG A 120 -29.64 17.66 -24.20
N ASN A 121 -28.35 17.75 -23.84
CA ASN A 121 -27.25 17.76 -24.80
C ASN A 121 -26.72 16.35 -25.11
N LYS A 122 -27.24 15.32 -24.41
CA LYS A 122 -26.76 13.93 -24.48
C LYS A 122 -25.24 13.88 -24.38
N SER A 123 -24.70 14.47 -23.32
CA SER A 123 -23.26 14.61 -23.14
C SER A 123 -22.84 14.37 -21.70
N VAL A 124 -21.61 13.87 -21.55
CA VAL A 124 -20.92 13.72 -20.28
C VAL A 124 -19.87 14.81 -20.20
N LYS A 125 -19.95 15.62 -19.14
CA LYS A 125 -19.02 16.71 -18.86
C LYS A 125 -18.18 16.34 -17.63
N LEU A 126 -16.86 16.30 -17.79
CA LEU A 126 -15.89 16.18 -16.71
C LEU A 126 -15.20 17.53 -16.52
N THR A 127 -15.14 17.98 -15.27
CA THR A 127 -14.29 19.09 -14.85
C THR A 127 -13.15 18.50 -14.03
N VAL A 128 -11.92 18.72 -14.48
CA VAL A 128 -10.70 18.24 -13.85
C VAL A 128 -9.89 19.45 -13.39
N LYS A 129 -9.59 19.53 -12.10
CA LYS A 129 -8.73 20.58 -11.53
C LYS A 129 -7.47 19.97 -10.95
N GLN A 130 -6.34 20.61 -11.18
CA GLN A 130 -5.07 20.32 -10.50
C GLN A 130 -4.95 21.21 -9.26
N LYS A 131 -4.98 20.61 -8.08
CA LYS A 131 -5.12 21.31 -6.79
C LYS A 131 -3.87 21.27 -5.90
N GLN A 132 -2.75 20.76 -6.40
CA GLN A 132 -1.48 20.82 -5.68
C GLN A 132 -1.07 22.26 -5.37
N ASN A 133 -0.27 22.48 -4.32
CA ASN A 133 0.29 23.81 -4.04
C ASN A 133 1.30 24.18 -5.14
N LEU A 134 0.95 25.17 -5.97
CA LEU A 134 1.76 25.64 -7.11
C LEU A 134 3.05 26.36 -6.70
N GLU A 135 3.17 26.79 -5.44
CA GLU A 135 4.45 27.29 -4.90
C GLU A 135 5.49 26.17 -4.74
N GLN A 136 5.03 24.91 -4.65
CA GLN A 136 5.89 23.75 -4.38
C GLN A 136 5.93 22.76 -5.55
N THR A 137 4.84 22.65 -6.31
CA THR A 137 4.64 21.61 -7.33
C THR A 137 3.98 22.23 -8.55
N ASN A 138 4.65 22.18 -9.70
CA ASN A 138 4.10 22.68 -10.95
C ASN A 138 2.89 21.88 -11.41
N ILE A 139 2.14 22.46 -12.35
CA ILE A 139 1.13 21.76 -13.14
C ILE A 139 1.80 20.63 -13.91
N PHE A 140 1.23 19.42 -13.84
CA PHE A 140 1.71 18.28 -14.61
C PHE A 140 0.97 18.22 -15.94
N LYS A 141 1.73 17.87 -16.97
CA LYS A 141 1.21 17.53 -18.29
C LYS A 141 1.23 16.01 -18.43
N MET A 142 0.10 15.39 -18.78
CA MET A 142 0.05 13.96 -19.12
C MET A 142 -1.24 13.60 -19.87
N PRO A 143 -1.21 12.68 -20.85
CA PRO A 143 -2.42 12.04 -21.34
C PRO A 143 -2.97 11.09 -20.26
N ILE A 144 -4.24 11.26 -19.92
CA ILE A 144 -4.95 10.44 -18.93
C ILE A 144 -6.08 9.69 -19.63
N GLN A 145 -6.15 8.39 -19.33
CA GLN A 145 -7.24 7.53 -19.78
C GLN A 145 -8.46 7.70 -18.88
N ILE A 146 -9.56 8.17 -19.48
CA ILE A 146 -10.87 8.32 -18.85
C ILE A 146 -11.78 7.26 -19.45
N GLN A 147 -12.27 6.36 -18.61
CA GLN A 147 -13.22 5.34 -19.04
C GLN A 147 -14.66 5.80 -18.77
N ILE A 148 -15.49 5.72 -19.80
CA ILE A 148 -16.92 5.99 -19.75
C ILE A 148 -17.64 4.74 -20.28
N ASP A 149 -18.27 4.03 -19.35
CA ASP A 149 -18.75 2.66 -19.54
C ASP A 149 -17.66 1.75 -20.14
N GLU A 150 -17.81 1.29 -21.38
CA GLU A 150 -16.85 0.40 -22.06
C GLU A 150 -15.82 1.17 -22.91
N LYS A 151 -15.99 2.48 -23.08
CA LYS A 151 -15.16 3.29 -23.97
C LYS A 151 -14.06 4.00 -23.20
N LEU A 152 -12.85 3.93 -23.76
CA LEU A 152 -11.67 4.62 -23.24
C LEU A 152 -11.42 5.90 -24.04
N HIS A 153 -11.24 7.01 -23.33
CA HIS A 153 -10.95 8.31 -23.88
C HIS A 153 -9.60 8.79 -23.36
N THR A 154 -8.66 9.08 -24.25
CA THR A 154 -7.37 9.66 -23.88
C THR A 154 -7.48 11.18 -23.92
N VAL A 155 -7.25 11.84 -22.79
CA VAL A 155 -7.39 13.29 -22.65
C VAL A 155 -6.09 13.87 -22.10
N TRP A 156 -5.53 14.84 -22.82
CA TRP A 156 -4.38 15.60 -22.34
C TRP A 156 -4.81 16.54 -21.24
N ILE A 157 -4.17 16.40 -20.07
CA ILE A 157 -4.36 17.31 -18.95
C ILE A 157 -3.06 18.07 -18.78
N GLU A 158 -3.09 19.36 -19.07
CA GLU A 158 -1.93 20.25 -19.01
C GLU A 158 -2.23 21.62 -18.39
N ASP A 159 -3.51 21.91 -18.11
CA ASP A 159 -3.97 23.14 -17.47
C ASP A 159 -4.28 22.93 -15.98
N GLU A 160 -4.40 24.05 -15.25
CA GLU A 160 -4.90 24.07 -13.87
C GLU A 160 -6.36 23.57 -13.79
N GLU A 161 -7.19 23.93 -14.78
CA GLU A 161 -8.56 23.46 -14.91
C GLU A 161 -8.87 23.11 -16.37
N LEU A 162 -9.36 21.89 -16.58
CA LEU A 162 -9.80 21.38 -17.87
C LEU A 162 -11.27 20.96 -17.79
N VAL A 163 -12.03 21.34 -18.81
CA VAL A 163 -13.37 20.81 -19.06
C VAL A 163 -13.33 19.90 -20.27
N TYR A 164 -13.62 18.63 -20.05
CA TYR A 164 -13.74 17.62 -21.10
C TYR A 164 -15.20 17.24 -21.29
N GLU A 165 -15.73 17.38 -22.50
CA GLU A 165 -17.10 17.01 -22.83
C GLU A 165 -17.12 15.99 -23.96
N VAL A 166 -17.90 14.92 -23.79
CA VAL A 166 -18.01 13.85 -24.76
C VAL A 166 -19.48 13.47 -24.98
N PRO A 167 -19.90 13.19 -26.23
CA PRO A 167 -21.25 12.71 -26.50
C PRO A 167 -21.56 11.38 -25.81
N ALA A 168 -22.75 11.29 -25.22
CA ALA A 168 -23.28 10.11 -24.55
C ALA A 168 -24.81 10.08 -24.68
N GLU A 169 -25.33 9.14 -25.45
CA GLU A 169 -26.79 9.03 -25.71
C GLU A 169 -27.63 8.79 -24.45
N LYS A 170 -27.02 8.17 -23.43
CA LYS A 170 -27.64 7.83 -22.15
C LYS A 170 -26.67 8.18 -21.03
N ARG A 171 -27.20 8.35 -19.82
CA ARG A 171 -26.38 8.51 -18.61
C ARG A 171 -25.47 7.28 -18.46
N PRO A 172 -24.13 7.46 -18.41
CA PRO A 172 -23.23 6.35 -18.16
C PRO A 172 -23.49 5.72 -16.80
N LYS A 173 -23.30 4.41 -16.73
CA LYS A 173 -23.33 3.68 -15.47
C LYS A 173 -22.03 3.88 -14.70
N MET A 174 -20.91 3.93 -15.42
CA MET A 174 -19.59 4.01 -14.83
C MET A 174 -18.74 5.07 -15.53
N VAL A 175 -18.12 5.92 -14.71
CA VAL A 175 -17.06 6.85 -15.13
C VAL A 175 -15.87 6.63 -14.22
N ILE A 176 -14.70 6.40 -14.82
CA ILE A 176 -13.42 6.20 -14.12
C ILE A 176 -12.42 7.19 -14.70
N PHE A 177 -11.79 7.96 -13.83
CA PHE A 177 -10.70 8.85 -14.18
C PHE A 177 -9.37 8.17 -13.86
N ASN A 178 -8.37 8.28 -14.75
CA ASN A 178 -7.10 7.58 -14.64
C ASN A 178 -7.31 6.06 -14.54
N ALA A 179 -7.99 5.50 -15.55
CA ALA A 179 -8.33 4.08 -15.62
C ALA A 179 -7.09 3.20 -15.42
N GLY A 180 -7.20 2.18 -14.58
CA GLY A 180 -6.08 1.36 -14.15
C GLY A 180 -5.08 2.07 -13.24
N MET A 181 -5.32 3.28 -12.76
CA MET A 181 -4.36 4.10 -11.99
C MET A 181 -2.99 4.25 -12.69
N ARG A 182 -2.93 4.44 -14.01
CA ARG A 182 -1.64 4.49 -14.75
C ARG A 182 -0.74 5.62 -14.25
N ILE A 183 -1.31 6.79 -13.99
CA ILE A 183 -0.56 7.95 -13.50
C ILE A 183 -0.53 7.95 -11.96
N PRO A 184 0.64 8.03 -11.30
CA PRO A 184 0.72 8.16 -9.85
C PRO A 184 0.26 9.57 -9.44
N CYS A 185 -1.00 9.68 -9.00
CA CYS A 185 -1.61 10.93 -8.58
C CYS A 185 -2.38 10.73 -7.26
N LYS A 186 -2.65 11.83 -6.55
CA LYS A 186 -3.78 11.84 -5.60
C LYS A 186 -5.04 12.22 -6.36
N LEU A 187 -6.10 11.44 -6.19
CA LEU A 187 -7.37 11.68 -6.83
C LEU A 187 -8.44 11.96 -5.77
N THR A 188 -9.20 13.02 -5.95
CA THR A 188 -10.50 13.22 -5.32
C THR A 188 -11.54 13.18 -6.41
N PHE A 189 -12.38 12.15 -6.43
CA PHE A 189 -13.39 11.99 -7.46
C PHE A 189 -14.78 11.95 -6.83
N THR A 190 -15.62 12.91 -7.18
CA THR A 190 -16.98 12.99 -6.64
C THR A 190 -17.89 11.98 -7.35
N LYS A 191 -18.19 10.88 -6.64
CA LYS A 191 -19.14 9.84 -7.06
C LYS A 191 -20.04 9.42 -5.89
N SER A 192 -21.25 8.99 -6.19
CA SER A 192 -22.15 8.42 -5.18
C SER A 192 -21.65 7.06 -4.67
N ILE A 193 -22.14 6.63 -3.50
CA ILE A 193 -21.79 5.30 -2.95
C ILE A 193 -22.16 4.18 -3.94
N SER A 194 -23.30 4.30 -4.63
CA SER A 194 -23.75 3.27 -5.58
C SER A 194 -22.83 3.18 -6.80
N GLU A 195 -22.28 4.30 -7.27
CA GLU A 195 -21.28 4.30 -8.35
C GLU A 195 -19.93 3.70 -7.90
N TRP A 196 -19.52 3.94 -6.65
CA TRP A 196 -18.33 3.29 -6.10
C TRP A 196 -18.52 1.79 -5.93
N ILE A 197 -19.69 1.35 -5.45
CA ILE A 197 -20.01 -0.08 -5.38
C ILE A 197 -20.01 -0.70 -6.78
N LEU A 198 -20.62 -0.03 -7.78
CA LEU A 198 -20.61 -0.52 -9.16
C LEU A 198 -19.19 -0.64 -9.72
N GLN A 199 -18.30 0.32 -9.44
CA GLN A 199 -16.89 0.25 -9.86
C GLN A 199 -16.13 -0.86 -9.11
N LEU A 200 -16.42 -1.10 -7.83
CA LEU A 200 -15.86 -2.25 -7.11
C LEU A 200 -16.31 -3.57 -7.73
N GLU A 201 -17.55 -3.69 -8.20
CA GLU A 201 -18.08 -4.93 -8.76
C GLU A 201 -17.65 -5.16 -10.22
N ASN A 202 -17.55 -4.09 -11.02
CA ASN A 202 -17.43 -4.19 -12.48
C ASN A 202 -16.25 -3.40 -13.08
N GLY A 203 -15.39 -2.80 -12.25
CA GLY A 203 -14.21 -2.09 -12.73
C GLY A 203 -13.28 -3.05 -13.49
N PRO A 204 -12.89 -2.73 -14.74
CA PRO A 204 -12.15 -3.66 -15.59
C PRO A 204 -10.76 -3.95 -15.05
N HIS A 205 -10.04 -2.93 -14.57
CA HIS A 205 -8.74 -3.12 -13.96
C HIS A 205 -8.86 -3.38 -12.46
N ILE A 206 -7.99 -4.24 -11.94
CA ILE A 206 -7.92 -4.53 -10.51
C ILE A 206 -7.69 -3.26 -9.67
N LEU A 207 -6.96 -2.27 -10.21
CA LEU A 207 -6.67 -1.02 -9.51
C LEU A 207 -7.87 -0.07 -9.50
N ASP A 208 -8.77 -0.16 -10.49
CA ASP A 208 -10.03 0.58 -10.45
C ASP A 208 -10.92 0.05 -9.31
N ARG A 209 -10.98 -1.28 -9.15
CA ARG A 209 -11.72 -1.91 -8.06
C ARG A 209 -11.08 -1.55 -6.71
N ILE A 210 -9.75 -1.57 -6.61
CA ILE A 210 -9.03 -1.13 -5.40
C ILE A 210 -9.26 0.36 -5.10
N ALA A 211 -9.34 1.24 -6.10
CA ALA A 211 -9.69 2.65 -5.90
C ALA A 211 -11.06 2.77 -5.21
N ALA A 212 -12.05 2.01 -5.69
CA ALA A 212 -13.37 1.97 -5.10
C ALA A 212 -13.34 1.42 -3.67
N VAL A 213 -12.58 0.34 -3.41
CA VAL A 213 -12.35 -0.18 -2.05
C VAL A 213 -11.81 0.90 -1.11
N GLN A 214 -10.81 1.67 -1.55
CA GLN A 214 -10.20 2.73 -0.75
C GLN A 214 -11.22 3.82 -0.39
N GLU A 215 -12.01 4.28 -1.35
CA GLU A 215 -13.06 5.28 -1.12
C GLU A 215 -14.17 4.77 -0.20
N LEU A 216 -14.64 3.56 -0.43
CA LEU A 216 -15.67 2.89 0.37
C LEU A 216 -15.21 2.70 1.83
N SER A 217 -13.90 2.49 2.08
CA SER A 217 -13.33 2.37 3.43
C SER A 217 -13.52 3.61 4.30
N THR A 218 -13.85 4.77 3.71
CA THR A 218 -14.12 6.02 4.42
C THR A 218 -15.59 6.18 4.82
N LYS A 219 -16.51 5.37 4.28
CA LYS A 219 -17.96 5.55 4.41
C LYS A 219 -18.58 4.71 5.53
N LYS A 220 -18.16 4.99 6.77
CA LYS A 220 -18.60 4.27 7.98
C LYS A 220 -20.12 4.31 8.22
N GLY A 221 -20.65 3.26 8.86
CA GLY A 221 -22.05 3.19 9.29
C GLY A 221 -23.06 2.94 8.16
N ARG A 222 -22.59 2.51 6.98
CA ARG A 222 -23.44 2.24 5.81
C ARG A 222 -23.47 0.74 5.54
N ARG A 223 -24.57 0.06 5.90
CA ARG A 223 -24.74 -1.38 5.68
C ARG A 223 -24.45 -1.83 4.24
N LYS A 224 -24.91 -1.06 3.24
CA LYS A 224 -24.62 -1.37 1.82
C LYS A 224 -23.12 -1.35 1.47
N VAL A 225 -22.34 -0.52 2.14
CA VAL A 225 -20.88 -0.45 1.95
C VAL A 225 -20.20 -1.65 2.59
N GLU A 226 -20.60 -2.01 3.81
CA GLU A 226 -20.12 -3.19 4.52
C GLU A 226 -20.37 -4.47 3.71
N ILE A 227 -21.60 -4.64 3.20
CA ILE A 227 -21.98 -5.78 2.36
C ILE A 227 -21.17 -5.81 1.05
N ALA A 228 -21.02 -4.67 0.37
CA ALA A 228 -20.26 -4.61 -0.87
C ALA A 228 -18.79 -5.01 -0.67
N LEU A 229 -18.16 -4.56 0.42
CA LEU A 229 -16.78 -4.94 0.75
C LEU A 229 -16.66 -6.42 1.13
N LEU A 230 -17.63 -6.99 1.87
CA LEU A 230 -17.66 -8.42 2.18
C LEU A 230 -17.87 -9.27 0.93
N ASN A 231 -18.74 -8.85 0.01
CA ASN A 231 -18.93 -9.53 -1.28
C ASN A 231 -17.66 -9.50 -2.12
N ALA A 232 -17.01 -8.34 -2.24
CA ALA A 232 -15.72 -8.25 -2.94
C ALA A 232 -14.65 -9.13 -2.27
N ALA A 233 -14.58 -9.13 -0.93
CA ALA A 233 -13.69 -10.01 -0.17
C ALA A 233 -13.97 -11.50 -0.42
N LYS A 234 -15.22 -11.88 -0.69
CA LYS A 234 -15.62 -13.26 -0.94
C LYS A 234 -15.32 -13.70 -2.36
N SER A 235 -15.68 -12.89 -3.36
CA SER A 235 -15.83 -13.36 -4.75
C SER A 235 -15.03 -12.61 -5.81
N ASP A 236 -14.27 -11.55 -5.49
CA ASP A 236 -13.42 -10.93 -6.52
C ASP A 236 -12.40 -11.95 -7.05
N LEU A 237 -12.21 -11.98 -8.37
CA LEU A 237 -11.31 -12.93 -9.03
C LEU A 237 -9.86 -12.80 -8.53
N PHE A 238 -9.40 -11.57 -8.27
CA PHE A 238 -8.04 -11.31 -7.86
C PHE A 238 -7.91 -11.23 -6.33
N TRP A 239 -7.04 -12.05 -5.76
CA TRP A 239 -6.82 -12.12 -4.31
C TRP A 239 -6.40 -10.77 -3.70
N GLY A 240 -5.71 -9.91 -4.48
CA GLY A 240 -5.30 -8.58 -4.02
C GLY A 240 -6.48 -7.66 -3.77
N VAL A 241 -7.51 -7.70 -4.64
CA VAL A 241 -8.75 -6.95 -4.40
C VAL A 241 -9.47 -7.50 -3.17
N ARG A 242 -9.56 -8.83 -3.03
CA ARG A 242 -10.16 -9.46 -1.84
C ARG A 242 -9.46 -9.03 -0.56
N LYS A 243 -8.13 -9.04 -0.55
CA LYS A 243 -7.30 -8.58 0.57
C LYS A 243 -7.53 -7.11 0.90
N GLU A 244 -7.54 -6.21 -0.10
CA GLU A 244 -7.81 -4.79 0.12
C GLU A 244 -9.24 -4.58 0.64
N ALA A 245 -10.22 -5.34 0.15
CA ALA A 245 -11.60 -5.26 0.61
C ALA A 245 -11.75 -5.65 2.10
N VAL A 246 -11.07 -6.70 2.56
CA VAL A 246 -11.02 -7.06 3.98
C VAL A 246 -10.36 -5.95 4.81
N ASN A 247 -9.23 -5.39 4.36
CA ASN A 247 -8.58 -4.28 5.05
C ASN A 247 -9.49 -3.04 5.14
N ALA A 248 -10.21 -2.71 4.05
CA ALA A 248 -11.18 -1.63 4.02
C ALA A 248 -12.34 -1.89 4.97
N PHE A 249 -12.88 -3.10 4.97
CA PHE A 249 -13.93 -3.51 5.90
C PHE A 249 -13.48 -3.37 7.36
N ALA A 250 -12.27 -3.82 7.69
CA ALA A 250 -11.70 -3.69 9.03
C ALA A 250 -11.58 -2.23 9.49
N LYS A 251 -11.30 -1.28 8.58
CA LYS A 251 -11.26 0.16 8.90
C LYS A 251 -12.64 0.73 9.28
N LEU A 252 -13.73 0.11 8.82
CA LEU A 252 -15.09 0.50 9.19
C LEU A 252 -15.41 0.19 10.66
N LYS A 253 -14.67 -0.76 11.27
CA LYS A 253 -14.82 -1.20 12.68
C LYS A 253 -16.24 -1.71 13.00
N SER A 254 -16.88 -2.36 12.03
CA SER A 254 -18.17 -3.01 12.22
C SER A 254 -18.08 -4.11 13.28
N LYS A 255 -19.18 -4.33 14.01
CA LYS A 255 -19.28 -5.31 15.11
C LYS A 255 -20.22 -6.47 14.80
N GLN A 256 -20.81 -6.50 13.60
CA GLN A 256 -21.93 -7.40 13.28
C GLN A 256 -21.53 -8.64 12.48
N TYR A 257 -20.31 -8.68 11.91
CA TYR A 257 -19.96 -9.64 10.85
C TYR A 257 -18.79 -10.55 11.23
N ALA A 258 -18.62 -10.87 12.52
CA ALA A 258 -17.55 -11.76 12.98
C ALA A 258 -17.67 -13.13 12.31
N LYS A 259 -18.87 -13.72 12.32
CA LYS A 259 -19.15 -15.03 11.73
C LYS A 259 -18.93 -15.03 10.22
N ASP A 260 -19.39 -14.01 9.52
CA ASP A 260 -19.18 -13.88 8.07
C ASP A 260 -17.70 -13.78 7.73
N LEU A 261 -16.92 -13.00 8.49
CA LEU A 261 -15.47 -12.89 8.28
C LEU A 261 -14.75 -14.21 8.54
N MET A 262 -15.10 -14.94 9.61
CA MET A 262 -14.50 -16.23 9.92
C MET A 262 -14.82 -17.27 8.83
N ALA A 263 -16.08 -17.35 8.40
CA ALA A 263 -16.50 -18.23 7.30
C ALA A 263 -15.83 -17.86 5.97
N LEU A 264 -15.58 -16.57 5.73
CA LEU A 264 -14.92 -16.09 4.52
C LEU A 264 -13.47 -16.57 4.41
N ALA A 265 -12.83 -17.01 5.50
CA ALA A 265 -11.45 -17.51 5.46
C ALA A 265 -11.30 -18.88 4.77
N GLU A 266 -12.37 -19.66 4.67
CA GLU A 266 -12.37 -20.96 4.00
C GLU A 266 -12.13 -20.81 2.50
N GLY A 267 -11.25 -21.65 1.91
CA GLY A 267 -10.93 -21.62 0.48
C GLY A 267 -10.15 -20.39 0.00
N GLN A 268 -9.79 -19.46 0.88
CA GLN A 268 -9.07 -18.24 0.52
C GLN A 268 -7.56 -18.44 0.40
N ASP A 269 -6.95 -17.59 -0.43
CA ASP A 269 -5.50 -17.40 -0.46
C ASP A 269 -4.98 -17.00 0.93
N ASN A 270 -3.81 -17.51 1.33
CA ASN A 270 -3.22 -17.23 2.63
C ASN A 270 -3.02 -15.72 2.87
N ARG A 271 -2.73 -14.94 1.82
CA ARG A 271 -2.59 -13.48 1.88
C ARG A 271 -3.90 -12.80 2.29
N VAL A 272 -5.04 -13.37 1.92
CA VAL A 272 -6.38 -12.90 2.31
C VAL A 272 -6.72 -13.39 3.73
N ARG A 273 -6.48 -14.67 4.05
CA ARG A 273 -6.71 -15.23 5.39
C ARG A 273 -6.02 -14.42 6.49
N ARG A 274 -4.76 -14.05 6.28
CA ARG A 274 -3.99 -13.22 7.22
C ARG A 274 -4.61 -11.86 7.51
N VAL A 275 -5.19 -11.19 6.51
CA VAL A 275 -5.88 -9.91 6.76
C VAL A 275 -7.24 -10.10 7.41
N ILE A 276 -7.89 -11.25 7.24
CA ILE A 276 -9.10 -11.61 7.99
C ILE A 276 -8.76 -11.76 9.47
N TRP A 277 -7.70 -12.49 9.83
CA TRP A 277 -7.25 -12.59 11.23
C TRP A 277 -7.02 -11.21 11.83
N ASN A 278 -6.34 -10.34 11.10
CA ASN A 278 -6.12 -8.97 11.55
C ASN A 278 -7.42 -8.16 11.68
N ALA A 279 -8.41 -8.36 10.81
CA ALA A 279 -9.72 -7.73 10.90
C ALA A 279 -10.51 -8.17 12.15
N LEU A 280 -10.32 -9.42 12.59
CA LEU A 280 -10.98 -9.97 13.78
C LEU A 280 -10.59 -9.28 15.08
N LYS A 281 -9.47 -8.53 15.13
CA LYS A 281 -9.09 -7.66 16.25
C LYS A 281 -10.16 -6.66 16.66
N ASN A 282 -11.08 -6.33 15.75
CA ASN A 282 -12.19 -5.44 16.05
C ASN A 282 -13.24 -6.07 16.98
N TYR A 283 -13.26 -7.39 17.17
CA TYR A 283 -14.27 -8.09 17.98
C TYR A 283 -13.69 -8.48 19.34
N LYS A 284 -13.33 -7.47 20.14
CA LYS A 284 -12.76 -7.67 21.47
C LYS A 284 -13.74 -8.38 22.40
N ASN A 285 -13.22 -9.31 23.20
CA ASN A 285 -13.97 -10.13 24.16
C ASN A 285 -15.06 -11.00 23.52
N ASP A 286 -15.00 -11.26 22.22
CA ASP A 286 -15.90 -12.20 21.55
C ASP A 286 -15.35 -13.62 21.69
N GLU A 287 -16.04 -14.45 22.48
CA GLU A 287 -15.62 -15.82 22.79
C GLU A 287 -15.55 -16.71 21.54
N THR A 288 -16.44 -16.49 20.56
CA THR A 288 -16.44 -17.27 19.32
C THR A 288 -15.21 -16.93 18.49
N VAL A 289 -14.88 -15.64 18.39
CA VAL A 289 -13.67 -15.18 17.70
C VAL A 289 -12.40 -15.64 18.43
N SER A 290 -12.39 -15.62 19.78
CA SER A 290 -11.28 -16.14 20.59
C SER A 290 -11.04 -17.62 20.30
N ALA A 291 -12.09 -18.46 20.40
CA ALA A 291 -12.00 -19.89 20.13
C ALA A 291 -11.50 -20.19 18.72
N PHE A 292 -12.04 -19.48 17.73
CA PHE A 292 -11.63 -19.63 16.34
C PHE A 292 -10.15 -19.27 16.11
N LEU A 293 -9.66 -18.15 16.67
CA LEU A 293 -8.25 -17.77 16.54
C LEU A 293 -7.33 -18.77 17.25
N GLN A 294 -7.74 -19.33 18.38
CA GLN A 294 -7.00 -20.39 19.08
C GLN A 294 -6.91 -21.68 18.26
N ASP A 295 -7.98 -22.04 17.55
CA ASP A 295 -7.97 -23.17 16.62
C ASP A 295 -6.95 -22.92 15.49
N VAL A 296 -7.03 -21.77 14.81
CA VAL A 296 -6.07 -21.39 13.75
C VAL A 296 -4.62 -21.45 14.23
N ILE A 297 -4.33 -20.97 15.44
CA ILE A 297 -2.97 -21.02 16.01
C ILE A 297 -2.49 -22.46 16.21
N SER A 298 -3.41 -23.40 16.48
CA SER A 298 -3.09 -24.78 16.81
C SER A 298 -3.07 -25.71 15.60
N THR A 299 -3.81 -25.39 14.54
CA THR A 299 -4.03 -26.28 13.39
C THR A 299 -3.43 -25.79 12.07
N ASP A 300 -3.15 -24.48 11.91
CA ASP A 300 -2.65 -23.95 10.64
C ASP A 300 -1.14 -24.21 10.47
N GLU A 301 -0.78 -24.83 9.35
CA GLU A 301 0.61 -25.15 9.02
C GLU A 301 1.43 -23.92 8.59
N LYS A 302 0.77 -22.82 8.20
CA LYS A 302 1.46 -21.64 7.65
C LYS A 302 1.91 -20.71 8.77
N TYR A 303 3.24 -20.60 8.96
CA TYR A 303 3.86 -19.78 10.01
C TYR A 303 3.31 -18.35 10.12
N TYR A 304 3.14 -17.66 8.98
CA TYR A 304 2.62 -16.30 8.96
C TYR A 304 1.12 -16.21 9.30
N SER A 305 0.35 -17.27 9.04
CA SER A 305 -1.06 -17.37 9.44
C SER A 305 -1.15 -17.46 10.97
N VAL A 306 -0.41 -18.40 11.56
CA VAL A 306 -0.30 -18.60 13.01
C VAL A 306 0.13 -17.30 13.71
N ALA A 307 1.18 -16.65 13.21
CA ALA A 307 1.70 -15.41 13.79
C ALA A 307 0.69 -14.25 13.77
N ASP A 308 -0.07 -14.09 12.68
CA ASP A 308 -1.07 -13.02 12.57
C ASP A 308 -2.35 -13.35 13.36
N ALA A 309 -2.73 -14.63 13.45
CA ALA A 309 -3.81 -15.10 14.32
C ALA A 309 -3.48 -14.88 15.80
N PHE A 310 -2.26 -15.20 16.24
CA PHE A 310 -1.81 -14.93 17.60
C PHE A 310 -1.85 -13.44 17.93
N LYS A 311 -1.29 -12.58 17.06
CA LYS A 311 -1.38 -11.12 17.24
C LYS A 311 -2.82 -10.61 17.30
N ALA A 312 -3.76 -11.27 16.61
CA ALA A 312 -5.17 -10.95 16.72
C ALA A 312 -5.76 -11.39 18.06
N LEU A 313 -5.44 -12.61 18.50
CA LEU A 313 -5.88 -13.16 19.78
C LEU A 313 -5.43 -12.29 20.96
N VAL A 314 -4.19 -11.76 20.95
CA VAL A 314 -3.70 -10.83 21.99
C VAL A 314 -4.63 -9.63 22.19
N VAL A 315 -5.29 -9.15 21.13
CA VAL A 315 -6.21 -8.00 21.20
C VAL A 315 -7.64 -8.43 21.55
N VAL A 316 -8.05 -9.62 21.11
CA VAL A 316 -9.40 -10.17 21.29
C VAL A 316 -9.58 -10.72 22.71
N ASP A 317 -8.61 -11.50 23.18
CA ASP A 317 -8.62 -12.23 24.44
C ASP A 317 -7.18 -12.44 24.94
N THR A 318 -6.74 -11.51 25.79
CA THR A 318 -5.39 -11.51 26.38
C THR A 318 -5.12 -12.74 27.26
N ALA A 319 -6.16 -13.28 27.91
CA ALA A 319 -6.02 -14.41 28.83
C ALA A 319 -5.77 -15.70 28.06
N ALA A 320 -6.55 -15.95 27.00
CA ALA A 320 -6.31 -17.06 26.08
C ALA A 320 -4.95 -16.93 25.38
N ALA A 321 -4.60 -15.72 24.93
CA ALA A 321 -3.30 -15.47 24.31
C ALA A 321 -2.13 -15.83 25.26
N ARG A 322 -2.23 -15.47 26.55
CA ARG A 322 -1.18 -15.77 27.54
C ARG A 322 -0.83 -17.25 27.60
N GLN A 323 -1.84 -18.12 27.51
CA GLN A 323 -1.66 -19.58 27.59
C GLN A 323 -0.89 -20.15 26.40
N LYS A 324 -0.87 -19.45 25.26
CA LYS A 324 -0.15 -19.86 24.05
C LYS A 324 1.28 -19.31 23.99
N VAL A 325 1.62 -18.28 24.78
CA VAL A 325 2.90 -17.55 24.67
C VAL A 325 4.10 -18.48 24.76
N ASP A 326 4.18 -19.31 25.80
CA ASP A 326 5.39 -20.07 26.08
C ASP A 326 5.65 -21.13 24.98
N ALA A 327 4.61 -21.84 24.55
CA ALA A 327 4.72 -22.78 23.41
C ALA A 327 5.14 -22.07 22.09
N LEU A 328 4.60 -20.89 21.81
CA LEU A 328 4.95 -20.14 20.60
C LEU A 328 6.34 -19.51 20.68
N LEU A 329 6.88 -19.23 21.88
CA LEU A 329 8.26 -18.82 22.04
C LEU A 329 9.24 -19.94 21.67
N ASP A 330 8.84 -21.20 21.85
CA ASP A 330 9.68 -22.37 21.55
C ASP A 330 9.41 -22.97 20.14
N THR A 331 8.57 -22.32 19.34
CA THR A 331 8.22 -22.80 17.99
C THR A 331 9.13 -22.21 16.91
N ASP A 332 9.86 -23.08 16.22
CA ASP A 332 10.66 -22.70 15.05
C ASP A 332 9.80 -22.33 13.84
N SER A 333 10.23 -21.30 13.13
CA SER A 333 9.55 -20.82 11.92
C SER A 333 10.49 -19.99 11.07
N HIS A 334 10.15 -19.83 9.79
CA HIS A 334 10.92 -18.97 8.88
C HIS A 334 11.16 -17.58 9.50
N THR A 335 12.41 -17.20 9.68
CA THR A 335 12.85 -15.93 10.29
C THR A 335 12.24 -15.67 11.68
N ASP A 336 11.90 -16.72 12.42
CA ASP A 336 11.28 -16.67 13.75
C ASP A 336 9.97 -15.89 13.81
N VAL A 337 9.17 -15.90 12.75
CA VAL A 337 7.94 -15.12 12.68
C VAL A 337 6.94 -15.47 13.79
N ILE A 338 6.83 -16.75 14.18
CA ILE A 338 5.96 -17.20 15.27
C ILE A 338 6.51 -16.70 16.61
N ARG A 339 7.78 -16.96 16.92
CA ARG A 339 8.44 -16.50 18.15
C ARG A 339 8.38 -14.99 18.30
N LYS A 340 8.66 -14.23 17.24
CA LYS A 340 8.49 -12.75 17.20
C LYS A 340 7.06 -12.34 17.52
N SER A 341 6.06 -13.04 16.99
CA SER A 341 4.66 -12.77 17.31
C SER A 341 4.35 -12.99 18.79
N ALA A 342 4.88 -14.06 19.40
CA ALA A 342 4.76 -14.33 20.83
C ALA A 342 5.39 -13.23 21.68
N ILE A 343 6.59 -12.74 21.30
CA ILE A 343 7.26 -11.63 21.99
C ILE A 343 6.40 -10.35 22.02
N THR A 344 5.58 -10.10 20.98
CA THR A 344 4.69 -8.92 20.96
C THR A 344 3.64 -8.90 22.07
N TYR A 345 3.33 -10.05 22.68
CA TYR A 345 2.47 -10.15 23.86
C TYR A 345 3.00 -9.29 25.01
N PHE A 346 4.31 -9.35 25.27
CA PHE A 346 4.93 -8.67 26.42
C PHE A 346 4.92 -7.15 26.29
N GLY A 347 4.91 -6.60 25.06
CA GLY A 347 4.73 -5.16 24.84
C GLY A 347 3.26 -4.73 24.79
N SER A 348 2.35 -5.66 24.48
CA SER A 348 0.91 -5.39 24.43
C SER A 348 0.26 -5.44 25.82
N VAL A 349 0.79 -6.28 26.71
CA VAL A 349 0.35 -6.43 28.10
C VAL A 349 1.42 -5.85 29.02
N VAL A 350 1.30 -4.57 29.33
CA VAL A 350 2.32 -3.81 30.07
C VAL A 350 2.29 -4.16 31.56
N THR A 351 3.28 -4.93 32.02
CA THR A 351 3.46 -5.31 33.44
C THR A 351 4.94 -5.40 33.79
N ASP A 352 5.29 -5.29 35.06
CA ASP A 352 6.68 -5.42 35.52
C ASP A 352 7.27 -6.79 35.18
N LYS A 353 6.49 -7.86 35.35
CA LYS A 353 6.88 -9.23 34.96
C LYS A 353 7.22 -9.33 33.47
N ASN A 354 6.40 -8.71 32.61
CA ASN A 354 6.62 -8.74 31.16
C ASN A 354 7.80 -7.85 30.75
N TYR A 355 8.05 -6.74 31.46
CA TYR A 355 9.24 -5.93 31.29
C TYR A 355 10.52 -6.72 31.61
N ASP A 356 10.53 -7.44 32.74
CA ASP A 356 11.66 -8.28 33.13
C ASP A 356 11.88 -9.42 32.12
N ARG A 357 10.79 -10.06 31.67
CA ARG A 357 10.87 -11.08 30.61
C ARG A 357 11.44 -10.53 29.31
N LEU A 358 11.10 -9.30 28.92
CA LEU A 358 11.70 -8.67 27.73
C LEU A 358 13.20 -8.41 27.88
N LYS A 359 13.66 -7.99 29.06
CA LYS A 359 15.11 -7.85 29.33
C LYS A 359 15.85 -9.18 29.21
N GLU A 360 15.26 -10.25 29.74
CA GLU A 360 15.81 -11.61 29.57
C GLU A 360 15.91 -11.98 28.09
N LEU A 361 14.84 -11.77 27.33
CA LEU A 361 14.80 -12.09 25.90
C LEU A 361 15.80 -11.27 25.06
N VAL A 362 16.10 -10.03 25.45
CA VAL A 362 17.09 -9.21 24.74
C VAL A 362 18.53 -9.64 25.06
N ALA A 363 18.79 -10.19 26.25
CA ALA A 363 20.12 -10.66 26.62
C ALA A 363 20.65 -11.72 25.63
N TYR A 364 21.98 -11.83 25.51
CA TYR A 364 22.58 -12.87 24.69
C TYR A 364 22.17 -14.26 25.21
N GLY A 365 21.70 -15.13 24.31
CA GLY A 365 21.17 -16.45 24.66
C GLY A 365 19.75 -16.45 25.23
N GLY A 366 19.13 -15.28 25.46
CA GLY A 366 17.76 -15.19 25.98
C GLY A 366 16.68 -15.59 24.97
N THR A 367 16.97 -15.43 23.69
CA THR A 367 16.18 -15.96 22.57
C THR A 367 17.07 -16.08 21.33
N THR A 368 16.50 -16.52 20.21
CA THR A 368 17.23 -16.66 18.94
C THR A 368 17.70 -15.32 18.38
N TRP A 369 18.77 -15.36 17.59
CA TRP A 369 19.37 -14.16 17.01
C TRP A 369 18.37 -13.29 16.24
N ASP A 370 17.50 -13.91 15.44
CA ASP A 370 16.52 -13.19 14.63
C ASP A 370 15.38 -12.60 15.47
N ALA A 371 15.04 -13.19 16.62
CA ALA A 371 13.93 -12.75 17.47
C ALA A 371 14.31 -11.66 18.48
N ARG A 372 15.58 -11.58 18.91
CA ARG A 372 16.08 -10.54 19.85
C ARG A 372 15.68 -9.10 19.47
N PRO A 373 15.76 -8.66 18.19
CA PRO A 373 15.38 -7.30 17.80
C PRO A 373 13.90 -6.96 18.03
N GLU A 374 13.01 -7.97 18.01
CA GLU A 374 11.59 -7.73 18.33
C GLU A 374 11.41 -7.44 19.82
N ALA A 375 12.18 -8.09 20.71
CA ALA A 375 12.12 -7.81 22.15
C ALA A 375 12.57 -6.38 22.47
N VAL A 376 13.61 -5.87 21.79
CA VAL A 376 14.03 -4.46 21.90
C VAL A 376 12.89 -3.51 21.50
N LYS A 377 12.22 -3.82 20.39
CA LYS A 377 11.07 -3.02 19.92
C LYS A 377 9.90 -3.04 20.92
N GLN A 378 9.67 -4.15 21.62
CA GLN A 378 8.62 -4.21 22.63
C GLN A 378 8.99 -3.47 23.94
N LEU A 379 10.27 -3.35 24.27
CA LEU A 379 10.74 -2.53 25.40
C LEU A 379 10.38 -1.04 25.23
N GLU A 380 10.27 -0.54 23.98
CA GLU A 380 9.82 0.83 23.67
C GLU A 380 8.52 1.19 24.40
N LYS A 381 7.60 0.22 24.56
CA LYS A 381 6.30 0.42 25.20
C LYS A 381 6.39 0.77 26.69
N TYR A 382 7.54 0.51 27.32
CA TYR A 382 7.78 0.76 28.73
C TYR A 382 8.49 2.09 29.00
N VAL A 383 9.09 2.75 28.00
CA VAL A 383 9.90 3.97 28.18
C VAL A 383 9.18 5.06 28.97
N LYS A 384 7.89 5.27 28.68
CA LYS A 384 7.08 6.30 29.38
C LYS A 384 6.92 6.00 30.87
N THR A 385 6.76 4.73 31.23
CA THR A 385 6.54 4.29 32.63
C THR A 385 7.84 3.94 33.36
N LYS A 386 8.90 3.62 32.62
CA LYS A 386 10.21 3.20 33.11
C LYS A 386 11.31 3.95 32.31
N PRO A 387 11.59 5.22 32.60
CA PRO A 387 12.53 6.02 31.81
C PRO A 387 13.95 5.42 31.72
N LYS A 388 14.38 4.66 32.74
CA LYS A 388 15.66 3.92 32.72
C LYS A 388 15.77 2.86 31.62
N THR A 389 14.67 2.53 30.93
CA THR A 389 14.73 1.72 29.71
C THR A 389 15.56 2.39 28.61
N VAL A 390 15.67 3.73 28.61
CA VAL A 390 16.53 4.45 27.67
C VAL A 390 18.00 4.07 27.84
N ASP A 391 18.46 3.90 29.08
CA ASP A 391 19.85 3.51 29.37
C ASP A 391 20.16 2.14 28.73
N LEU A 392 19.22 1.20 28.80
CA LEU A 392 19.34 -0.10 28.11
C LEU A 392 19.50 0.05 26.60
N PHE A 393 18.81 1.02 25.98
CA PHE A 393 18.96 1.27 24.54
C PHE A 393 20.32 1.89 24.20
N VAL A 394 20.85 2.76 25.05
CA VAL A 394 22.20 3.32 24.90
C VAL A 394 23.24 2.20 24.93
N ASP A 395 23.13 1.28 25.89
CA ASP A 395 24.03 0.12 25.98
C ASP A 395 23.94 -0.77 24.72
N MET A 396 22.73 -0.96 24.19
CA MET A 396 22.48 -1.74 22.97
C MET A 396 23.07 -1.12 21.70
N LEU A 397 23.51 0.14 21.72
CA LEU A 397 24.24 0.73 20.59
C LEU A 397 25.59 0.06 20.33
N GLN A 398 26.10 -0.70 21.31
CA GLN A 398 27.33 -1.49 21.18
C GLN A 398 27.06 -2.98 20.89
N ASP A 399 25.80 -3.41 20.72
CA ASP A 399 25.48 -4.82 20.43
C ASP A 399 26.04 -5.23 19.06
N ASN A 400 26.49 -6.48 18.92
CA ASN A 400 27.05 -6.99 17.67
C ASN A 400 26.03 -7.04 16.52
N SER A 401 24.74 -7.17 16.83
CA SER A 401 23.67 -7.18 15.86
C SER A 401 23.32 -5.77 15.37
N ARG A 402 23.44 -5.57 14.06
CA ARG A 402 23.02 -4.32 13.40
C ARG A 402 21.53 -4.01 13.64
N ASP A 403 20.67 -5.04 13.68
CA ASP A 403 19.24 -4.84 13.89
C ASP A 403 18.90 -4.42 15.32
N ILE A 404 19.66 -4.91 16.32
CA ILE A 404 19.55 -4.44 17.71
C ILE A 404 19.94 -2.97 17.79
N ARG A 405 21.12 -2.60 17.27
CA ARG A 405 21.58 -1.20 17.24
C ARG A 405 20.56 -0.29 16.56
N ARG A 406 20.04 -0.70 15.40
CA ARG A 406 19.05 0.08 14.64
C ARG A 406 17.73 0.24 15.41
N ASN A 407 17.25 -0.81 16.07
CA ASN A 407 16.00 -0.75 16.82
C ASN A 407 16.14 0.03 18.13
N ALA A 408 17.33 0.08 18.73
CA ALA A 408 17.60 0.90 19.91
C ALA A 408 17.60 2.41 19.60
N VAL A 409 18.00 2.81 18.40
CA VAL A 409 17.98 4.23 17.94
C VAL A 409 16.57 4.71 17.55
N ARG A 410 15.73 3.81 17.04
CA ARG A 410 14.39 4.13 16.51
C ARG A 410 13.36 4.25 17.62
#